data_AF-A0A085EU68-F1
#
_entry.id   AF-A0A085EU68-F1
#
_cell.length_a   1.000
_cell.length_b   1.000
_cell.length_c   1.000
_cell.angle_alpha   90.00
_cell.angle_beta   90.00
_cell.angle_gamma   90.00
#
_symmetry.space_group_name_H-M   'P 1'
#
loop_
_entity.id
_entity.type
_entity.pdbx_description
1 polymer ?
#
loop_
_entity_poly.entity_id
_entity_poly.type
_entity_poly.pdbx_seq_one_letter_code
_entity_poly.pdbx_strand_id
1 'polypeptide(L)'
;MIDWQPIETAPKDGTHILVYTDIATVDVVHIAFWVEDEHDMWRDQGFDSKAELIGWWSYTRNSVSQDKLDEWRTPTHWAPYNPPVTA
;
A
#
# COMPACT_ATOMS: atom_id res chain seq x y z
N MET A 1 6.61 -19.18 -9.88
CA MET A 1 5.46 -18.79 -9.04
C MET A 1 5.91 -17.64 -8.16
N ILE A 2 5.02 -16.69 -7.87
CA ILE A 2 5.31 -15.62 -6.92
C ILE A 2 5.32 -16.23 -5.52
N ASP A 3 6.36 -15.95 -4.74
CA ASP A 3 6.47 -16.40 -3.36
C ASP A 3 5.96 -15.30 -2.43
N TRP A 4 4.75 -15.49 -1.90
CA TRP A 4 4.09 -14.54 -1.03
C TRP A 4 4.59 -14.68 0.41
N GLN A 5 4.93 -13.55 1.02
CA GLN A 5 5.46 -13.47 2.38
C GLN A 5 4.49 -12.73 3.29
N PRO A 6 4.47 -12.99 4.62
CA PRO A 6 3.64 -12.24 5.57
C PRO A 6 3.93 -10.74 5.51
N ILE A 7 2.88 -9.91 5.51
CA ILE A 7 2.99 -8.45 5.33
C ILE A 7 3.91 -7.78 6.38
N GLU A 8 4.04 -8.35 7.57
CA GLU A 8 4.88 -7.84 8.65
C GLU A 8 6.38 -7.84 8.29
N THR A 9 6.76 -8.67 7.31
CA THR A 9 8.14 -8.79 6.80
C THR A 9 8.44 -7.88 5.62
N ALA A 10 7.42 -7.15 5.12
CA ALA A 10 7.57 -6.27 3.97
C ALA A 10 8.50 -5.08 4.28
N PRO A 11 9.25 -4.58 3.28
CA PRO A 11 10.04 -3.36 3.42
C PRO A 11 9.12 -2.16 3.69
N LYS A 12 9.45 -1.37 4.71
CA LYS A 12 8.69 -0.16 5.11
C LYS A 12 9.39 1.14 4.73
N ASP A 13 10.27 1.08 3.74
CA ASP A 13 11.13 2.19 3.28
C ASP A 13 10.51 2.99 2.11
N GLY A 14 9.23 2.79 1.81
CA GLY A 14 8.55 3.40 0.67
C GLY A 14 8.74 2.66 -0.66
N THR A 15 9.44 1.52 -0.68
CA THR A 15 9.55 0.67 -1.87
C THR A 15 8.17 0.19 -2.34
N HIS A 16 7.94 0.23 -3.65
CA HIS A 16 6.74 -0.33 -4.25
C HIS A 16 6.79 -1.86 -4.26
N ILE A 17 5.75 -2.49 -3.73
CA ILE A 17 5.61 -3.95 -3.63
C ILE A 17 4.21 -4.37 -4.11
N LEU A 18 4.05 -5.66 -4.41
CA LEU A 18 2.72 -6.24 -4.54
C LEU A 18 2.20 -6.57 -3.15
N VAL A 19 0.95 -6.22 -2.87
CA VAL A 19 0.26 -6.60 -1.64
C VAL A 19 -1.01 -7.34 -1.97
N TYR A 20 -1.33 -8.35 -1.16
CA TYR A 20 -2.51 -9.19 -1.29
C TYR A 20 -3.49 -8.92 -0.15
N THR A 21 -4.77 -8.84 -0.52
CA THR A 21 -5.90 -8.71 0.42
C THR A 21 -7.00 -9.67 0.00
N ASP A 22 -7.59 -10.38 0.96
CA ASP A 22 -8.86 -11.07 0.79
C ASP A 22 -9.99 -10.10 1.15
N ILE A 23 -10.81 -9.74 0.16
CA ILE A 23 -11.97 -8.87 0.35
C ILE A 23 -13.23 -9.67 0.05
N ALA A 24 -13.92 -10.09 1.12
CA ALA A 24 -15.14 -10.89 1.00
C ALA A 24 -14.97 -12.12 0.08
N THR A 25 -13.89 -12.88 0.28
CA THR A 25 -13.48 -14.07 -0.49
C THR A 25 -12.97 -13.79 -1.91
N VAL A 26 -12.71 -12.53 -2.22
CA VAL A 26 -12.11 -12.12 -3.50
C VAL A 26 -10.64 -11.79 -3.27
N ASP A 27 -9.78 -12.47 -4.03
CA ASP A 27 -8.35 -12.21 -4.07
C ASP A 27 -8.09 -10.89 -4.80
N VAL A 28 -7.57 -9.89 -4.07
CA VAL A 28 -7.23 -8.57 -4.63
C VAL A 28 -5.73 -8.32 -4.45
N VAL A 29 -5.09 -7.89 -5.53
CA VAL A 29 -3.67 -7.52 -5.54
C VAL A 29 -3.51 -6.05 -5.91
N HIS A 30 -2.75 -5.31 -5.10
CA HIS A 30 -2.40 -3.92 -5.33
C HIS A 30 -0.88 -3.76 -5.48
N ILE A 31 -0.46 -2.76 -6.27
CA ILE A 31 0.87 -2.18 -6.09
C ILE A 31 0.73 -1.16 -4.95
N ALA A 32 1.50 -1.33 -3.89
CA ALA A 32 1.44 -0.49 -2.70
C ALA A 32 2.83 -0.08 -2.21
N PHE A 33 2.86 0.95 -1.38
CA PHE A 33 4.06 1.46 -0.72
C PHE A 33 3.72 1.83 0.72
N TRP A 34 4.72 1.77 1.60
CA TRP A 34 4.57 2.17 3.00
C TRP A 34 4.84 3.65 3.15
N VAL A 35 3.99 4.34 3.91
CA VAL A 35 4.21 5.72 4.34
C VAL A 35 4.58 5.68 5.83
N GLU A 36 5.85 5.99 6.15
CA GLU A 36 6.37 6.01 7.53
C GLU A 36 6.32 7.39 8.18
N ASP A 37 6.40 8.46 7.38
CA ASP A 37 6.58 9.83 7.92
C ASP A 37 5.64 10.87 7.30
N GLU A 38 5.41 11.87 8.13
CA GLU A 38 4.55 13.03 8.03
C GLU A 38 4.69 13.76 6.69
N HIS A 39 3.78 13.50 5.76
CA HIS A 39 3.50 14.54 4.77
C HIS A 39 2.94 15.74 5.54
N ASP A 40 3.63 16.89 5.51
CA ASP A 40 3.17 18.14 6.14
C ASP A 40 1.77 18.59 5.68
N MET A 41 1.27 17.97 4.60
CA MET A 41 -0.06 18.16 4.04
C MET A 41 -1.15 17.24 4.60
N TRP A 42 -0.90 16.49 5.68
CA TRP A 42 -1.90 15.59 6.29
C TRP A 42 -3.23 16.29 6.61
N ARG A 43 -3.17 17.56 7.04
CA ARG A 43 -4.35 18.40 7.25
C ARG A 43 -5.07 18.78 5.96
N ASP A 44 -4.31 19.07 4.91
CA ASP A 44 -4.87 19.42 3.59
C ASP A 44 -5.51 18.22 2.90
N GLN A 45 -5.14 17.00 3.31
CA GLN A 45 -5.72 15.74 2.87
C GLN A 45 -6.91 15.28 3.74
N GLY A 46 -7.27 16.05 4.78
CA GLY A 46 -8.45 15.81 5.61
C GLY A 46 -8.28 14.76 6.71
N PHE A 47 -7.04 14.43 7.12
CA PHE A 47 -6.79 13.52 8.24
C PHE A 47 -6.89 14.24 9.59
N ASP A 48 -7.44 13.55 10.59
CA ASP A 48 -7.61 14.09 11.95
C ASP A 48 -6.30 14.02 12.75
N SER A 49 -5.40 13.10 12.36
CA SER A 49 -4.07 13.00 12.95
C SER A 49 -3.01 12.47 11.99
N LYS A 50 -1.74 12.78 12.29
CA LYS A 50 -0.58 12.22 11.57
C LYS A 50 -0.50 10.70 11.65
N ALA A 51 -1.00 10.09 12.73
CA ALA A 51 -1.00 8.64 12.91
C ALA A 51 -1.90 7.93 11.89
N GLU A 52 -2.93 8.62 11.38
CA GLU A 52 -3.80 8.09 10.33
C GLU A 52 -3.11 8.00 8.97
N LEU A 53 -2.00 8.68 8.75
CA LEU A 53 -1.23 8.54 7.50
C LEU A 53 -0.36 7.28 7.47
N ILE A 54 0.09 6.81 8.63
CA ILE A 54 1.04 5.70 8.68
C ILE A 54 0.35 4.42 8.21
N GLY A 55 0.92 3.76 7.20
CA GLY A 55 0.39 2.51 6.68
C GLY A 55 0.71 2.23 5.22
N TRP A 56 0.01 1.24 4.68
CA TRP A 56 0.07 0.87 3.27
C TRP A 56 -0.86 1.73 2.43
N TRP A 57 -0.33 2.24 1.33
CA TRP A 57 -1.06 3.07 0.37
C TRP A 57 -0.94 2.51 -1.03
N SER A 58 -1.99 2.66 -1.83
CA SER A 58 -1.99 2.26 -3.24
C SER A 58 -2.58 3.35 -4.11
N TYR A 59 -2.01 3.54 -5.30
CA TYR A 59 -2.61 4.39 -6.32
C TYR A 59 -3.87 3.72 -6.88
N THR A 60 -4.98 4.46 -6.90
CA THR A 60 -6.27 3.95 -7.39
C THR A 60 -6.57 4.33 -8.83
N ARG A 61 -6.16 5.52 -9.27
CA ARG A 61 -6.43 6.01 -10.64
C ARG A 61 -5.25 6.67 -11.31
N ASN A 62 -4.42 7.38 -10.54
CA ASN A 62 -3.27 8.15 -11.01
C ASN A 62 -2.35 8.45 -9.81
N SER A 63 -1.24 9.15 -10.05
CA SER A 63 -0.22 9.47 -9.04
C SER A 63 -0.71 10.38 -7.89
N VAL A 64 -1.84 11.05 -8.04
CA VAL A 64 -2.44 11.92 -7.00
C VAL A 64 -3.71 11.36 -6.41
N SER A 65 -4.13 10.17 -6.84
CA SER A 65 -5.31 9.46 -6.37
C SER A 65 -4.85 8.20 -5.65
N GLN A 66 -4.83 8.26 -4.32
CA GLN A 66 -4.28 7.22 -3.45
C GLN A 66 -5.30 6.86 -2.38
N ASP A 67 -5.41 5.56 -2.09
CA ASP A 67 -6.22 5.05 -0.98
C ASP A 67 -5.31 4.37 0.03
N LYS A 68 -5.58 4.64 1.32
CA LYS A 68 -5.02 3.83 2.40
C LYS A 68 -5.65 2.44 2.37
N LEU A 69 -4.82 1.43 2.53
CA LEU A 69 -5.22 0.03 2.60
C LEU A 69 -5.38 -0.36 4.08
N ASP A 70 -6.54 -0.06 4.65
CA ASP A 70 -6.90 -0.30 6.04
C ASP A 70 -8.26 -0.99 6.17
N GLU A 71 -8.62 -1.32 7.41
CA GLU A 71 -9.86 -2.04 7.74
C GLU A 71 -10.01 -3.32 6.91
N TRP A 72 -11.05 -3.39 6.07
CA TRP A 72 -11.36 -4.49 5.16
C TRP A 72 -10.41 -4.61 3.96
N ARG A 73 -9.50 -3.63 3.77
CA ARG A 73 -8.43 -3.63 2.76
C ARG A 73 -7.05 -3.86 3.35
N THR A 74 -6.95 -4.19 4.64
CA THR A 74 -5.66 -4.40 5.30
C THR A 74 -4.91 -5.55 4.62
N PRO A 75 -3.72 -5.31 4.03
CA PRO A 75 -3.01 -6.36 3.33
C PRO A 75 -2.50 -7.42 4.29
N THR A 76 -2.45 -8.67 3.84
CA THR A 76 -2.01 -9.82 4.65
C THR A 76 -0.69 -10.42 4.16
N HIS A 77 -0.41 -10.29 2.87
CA HIS A 77 0.81 -10.81 2.26
C HIS A 77 1.41 -9.82 1.28
N TRP A 78 2.69 -9.97 1.00
CA TRP A 78 3.40 -9.19 -0.01
C TRP A 78 4.29 -10.05 -0.89
N ALA A 79 4.65 -9.49 -2.04
CA ALA A 79 5.68 -10.03 -2.91
C ALA A 79 6.43 -8.89 -3.61
N PRO A 80 7.67 -9.12 -4.10
CA PRO A 80 8.40 -8.12 -4.88
C PRO A 80 7.62 -7.68 -6.13
N TYR A 81 7.54 -6.37 -6.35
CA TYR A 81 7.02 -5.82 -7.60
C TYR A 81 8.16 -5.51 -8.57
N ASN A 82 8.17 -6.18 -9.72
CA ASN A 82 9.09 -5.90 -10.82
C ASN A 82 8.29 -5.24 -11.95
N PRO A 83 8.37 -3.91 -12.12
CA PRO A 83 7.65 -3.22 -13.19
C PRO A 83 8.13 -3.70 -14.57
N PRO A 84 7.26 -3.67 -15.59
CA PRO A 84 7.69 -3.91 -16.96
C PRO A 84 8.74 -2.87 -17.36
N VAL A 85 9.79 -3.31 -18.05
CA VAL A 85 10.80 -2.39 -18.60
C VAL A 85 10.13 -1.64 -19.75
N THR A 86 9.95 -0.33 -19.61
CA THR A 86 9.53 0.53 -20.72
C THR A 86 10.70 0.67 -21.70
N ALA A 87 10.48 0.28 -22.96
CA ALA A 87 11.43 0.47 -24.06
C ALA A 87 11.64 1.95 -24.41
#